data_AF-A0A9E4D998-F1
#
_entry.id   AF-A0A9E4D998-F1
#
_cell.length_a   1.000
_cell.length_b   1.000
_cell.length_c   1.000
_cell.angle_alpha   90.00
_cell.angle_beta   90.00
_cell.angle_gamma   90.00
#
_symmetry.space_group_name_H-M   'P 1'
#
loop_
_entity.id
_entity.type
_entity.pdbx_description
1 polymer ?
#
loop_
_entity_poly.entity_id
_entity_poly.type
_entity_poly.pdbx_seq_one_letter_code
_entity_poly.pdbx_strand_id
1 'polypeptide(L)' 'NIQVKRRGDVRQAKLYYLRELSGKAARIKEKLAKQSAD' A
#
# COMPACT_ATOMS: atom_id res chain seq x y z
N ASN A 1 17.41 -4.25 -13.56
CA ASN A 1 16.05 -4.80 -13.68
C ASN A 1 15.47 -4.97 -12.29
N ILE A 2 14.34 -4.34 -11.95
CA ILE A 2 13.78 -4.37 -10.59
C ILE A 2 12.47 -5.16 -10.62
N GLN A 3 12.37 -6.17 -9.75
CA GLN A 3 11.17 -6.99 -9.63
C GLN A 3 10.33 -6.54 -8.43
N VAL A 4 9.03 -6.35 -8.66
CA VAL A 4 8.08 -5.97 -7.61
C VAL A 4 7.60 -7.23 -6.89
N LYS A 5 7.88 -7.33 -5.58
CA LYS A 5 7.41 -8.46 -4.76
C LYS A 5 5.93 -8.38 -4.42
N ARG A 6 5.42 -7.18 -4.12
CA ARG A 6 4.00 -6.95 -3.73
C ARG A 6 3.59 -5.50 -3.90
N ARG A 7 2.30 -5.24 -4.11
CA ARG A 7 1.71 -3.89 -4.18
C ARG A 7 0.89 -3.63 -2.93
N GLY A 8 1.15 -2.50 -2.27
CA GLY A 8 0.40 -2.08 -1.09
C GLY A 8 -0.72 -1.11 -1.44
N ASP A 9 -1.83 -1.19 -0.72
CA ASP A 9 -2.94 -0.23 -0.80
C ASP A 9 -2.64 1.01 0.07
N VAL A 10 -2.57 2.17 -0.56
CA VAL A 10 -2.24 3.45 0.08
C VAL A 10 -3.09 4.57 -0.52
N ARG A 11 -3.51 5.53 0.34
CA ARG A 11 -4.37 6.66 -0.06
C ARG A 11 -3.59 7.79 -0.73
N GLN A 12 -2.34 8.00 -0.33
CA GLN A 12 -1.46 9.06 -0.83
C GLN A 12 -0.05 8.51 -1.11
N ALA A 13 0.75 9.24 -1.87
CA ALA A 13 2.14 8.91 -2.13
C ALA A 13 2.91 8.66 -0.83
N LYS A 14 3.59 7.51 -0.76
CA LYS A 14 4.22 6.98 0.46
C LYS A 14 5.34 7.86 1.03
N LEU A 15 5.89 8.78 0.23
CA LEU A 15 7.10 9.53 0.56
C LEU A 15 6.96 10.41 1.81
N TYR A 16 5.80 11.03 2.03
CA TYR A 16 5.61 11.97 3.13
C TYR A 16 4.56 11.50 4.13
N TYR A 17 3.44 10.95 3.64
CA TYR A 17 2.32 10.58 4.51
C TYR A 17 2.67 9.50 5.54
N LEU A 18 3.51 8.53 5.20
CA LEU A 18 3.86 7.44 6.11
C LEU A 18 4.97 7.81 7.11
N ARG A 19 5.74 8.88 6.86
CA ARG A 19 6.86 9.28 7.75
C ARG A 19 6.38 9.77 9.10
N GLU A 20 5.25 10.47 9.11
CA GLU A 20 4.62 11.01 10.31
C GLU A 20 3.71 9.98 11.02
N LEU A 21 3.51 8.78 10.43
CA LEU A 21 2.66 7.75 11.00
C LEU A 21 3.48 6.67 11.72
N SER A 22 2.94 6.20 12.84
CA SER A 22 3.55 5.13 13.63
C SER A 22 2.54 4.05 14.03
N GLY A 23 3.05 2.93 14.52
CA GLY A 23 2.26 1.82 15.05
C GLY A 23 1.26 1.24 14.04
N LYS A 24 -0.01 1.13 14.45
CA LYS A 24 -1.08 0.54 13.63
C LYS A 24 -1.39 1.38 12.38
N ALA A 25 -1.20 2.70 12.45
CA ALA A 25 -1.52 3.63 11.36
C ALA A 25 -0.53 3.55 10.19
N ALA A 26 0.73 3.19 10.46
CA ALA A 26 1.75 3.01 9.44
C ALA A 26 1.64 1.68 8.66
N ARG A 27 0.75 0.75 9.08
CA ARG A 27 0.64 -0.56 8.44
C ARG A 27 -0.02 -0.46 7.07
N ILE A 28 0.70 -0.89 6.04
CA ILE A 28 0.21 -0.95 4.65
C ILE A 28 -0.35 -2.34 4.37
N LYS A 29 -1.62 -2.43 3.98
CA LYS A 29 -2.24 -3.68 3.53
C LYS A 29 -1.85 -3.98 2.09
N GLU A 30 -1.92 -5.23 1.68
CA GLU A 30 -1.74 -5.61 0.28
C GLU A 30 -2.94 -5.16 -0.57
N LYS A 31 -2.66 -4.70 -1.79
CA LYS A 31 -3.71 -4.33 -2.75
C LYS A 31 -4.22 -5.60 -3.41
N LEU A 32 -5.24 -6.21 -2.79
CA LEU A 32 -6.01 -7.28 -3.40
C LEU A 32 -6.90 -6.67 -4.48
N ALA A 33 -6.71 -7.09 -5.73
CA ALA A 33 -7.65 -6.74 -6.78
C ALA A 33 -8.99 -7.36 -6.41
N LYS A 34 -10.04 -6.53 -6.27
CA LYS A 34 -11.41 -7.07 -6.30
C LYS A 34 -11.56 -7.70 -7.68
N GLN A 35 -11.80 -9.01 -7.73
CA GLN A 35 -12.27 -9.65 -8.94
C GLN A 35 -13.55 -8.89 -9.34
N SER A 36 -13.51 -8.24 -10.49
CA SER A 36 -14.70 -7.66 -11.11
C SER A 36 -15.70 -8.80 -11.28
N ALA A 37 -16.86 -8.67 -10.65
CA ALA A 37 -17.99 -9.54 -10.96
C ALA A 37 -18.50 -9.11 -12.33
N ASP A 38 -18.46 -10.04 -13.28
CA ASP A 38 -19.07 -9.93 -14.60
C ASP A 38 -20.61 -9.94 -14.51
#